data_AF-A0A3M1PAM3-F1
#
_entry.id   AF-A0A3M1PAM3-F1
#
_cell.length_a   1.000
_cell.length_b   1.000
_cell.length_c   1.000
_cell.angle_alpha   90.00
_cell.angle_beta   90.00
_cell.angle_gamma   90.00
#
_symmetry.space_group_name_H-M   'P 1'
#
loop_
_entity.id
_entity.type
_entity.pdbx_description
1 polymer ?
#
loop_
_entity_poly.entity_id
_entity_poly.type
_entity_poly.pdbx_seq_one_letter_code
_entity_poly.pdbx_strand_id
1 'polypeptide(L)'
;LSLLHRAVQRARADGEHPVTRPRAALIKLVLLSQPDLSEERMVHEALTPDHPSAAYQCGRLLAVLDDIQRNAISPKATLVDRFYGSASATPASVFGVLLRKAQAHLGKLRKEKPGLHHHFEQMLGEIMSHLDGFPRTLSLEEQGLFAIGFYQQKYRPRKTDGDEPAEATAEATGS
;
A
#
# COMPACT_ATOMS: atom_id res chain seq x y z
N LEU A 1 -18.00 -14.71 1.81
CA LEU A 1 -17.02 -14.71 2.92
C LEU A 1 -15.96 -15.81 2.84
N SER A 2 -16.27 -17.07 2.49
CA SER A 2 -15.26 -18.15 2.43
C SER A 2 -14.11 -17.91 1.43
N LEU A 3 -14.37 -17.28 0.28
CA LEU A 3 -13.36 -16.92 -0.72
C LEU A 3 -12.42 -15.81 -0.24
N LEU A 4 -12.97 -14.73 0.35
CA LEU A 4 -12.17 -13.65 0.94
C LEU A 4 -11.27 -14.20 2.05
N HIS A 5 -11.83 -15.05 2.92
CA HIS A 5 -11.06 -15.70 3.97
C HIS A 5 -9.87 -16.47 3.42
N ARG A 6 -10.07 -17.31 2.41
CA ARG A 6 -8.99 -18.08 1.77
C ARG A 6 -7.95 -17.18 1.10
N ALA A 7 -8.38 -16.14 0.40
CA ALA A 7 -7.46 -15.21 -0.27
C ALA A 7 -6.59 -14.45 0.74
N VAL A 8 -7.18 -13.98 1.84
CA VAL A 8 -6.47 -13.27 2.91
C VAL A 8 -5.54 -14.22 3.67
N GLN A 9 -5.97 -15.43 4.01
CA GLN A 9 -5.09 -16.40 4.67
C GLN A 9 -3.91 -16.78 3.79
N ARG A 10 -4.14 -16.94 2.48
CA ARG A 10 -3.04 -17.18 1.54
C ARG A 10 -2.07 -16.01 1.47
N ALA A 11 -2.58 -14.78 1.50
CA ALA A 11 -1.73 -13.59 1.53
C ALA A 11 -0.82 -13.53 2.76
N ARG A 12 -1.28 -14.05 3.91
CA ARG A 12 -0.46 -14.10 5.13
C ARG A 12 0.59 -15.21 5.12
N ALA A 13 0.31 -16.30 4.41
CA ALA A 13 1.21 -17.45 4.32
C ALA A 13 2.29 -17.26 3.25
N ASP A 14 2.01 -16.46 2.22
CA ASP A 14 2.95 -16.16 1.16
C ASP A 14 3.95 -15.09 1.63
N GLY A 15 5.25 -15.33 1.42
CA GLY A 15 6.34 -14.44 1.85
C GLY A 15 6.44 -13.17 1.01
N GLU A 16 7.47 -13.07 0.16
CA GLU A 16 7.83 -11.82 -0.54
C GLU A 16 6.71 -11.20 -1.39
N HIS A 17 5.80 -12.04 -1.92
CA HIS A 17 4.68 -11.64 -2.78
C HIS A 17 3.32 -12.01 -2.16
N PRO A 18 2.96 -11.39 -1.03
CA PRO A 18 1.76 -11.75 -0.27
C PRO A 18 0.47 -11.37 -1.02
N VAL A 19 0.53 -10.45 -1.97
CA VAL A 19 -0.62 -10.09 -2.82
C VAL A 19 -0.18 -10.05 -4.27
N THR A 20 -0.59 -11.06 -5.05
CA THR A 20 -0.39 -11.10 -6.50
C THR A 20 -1.53 -10.39 -7.23
N ARG A 21 -1.34 -10.03 -8.51
CA ARG A 21 -2.40 -9.40 -9.32
C ARG A 21 -3.72 -10.19 -9.32
N PRO A 22 -3.74 -11.52 -9.56
CA PRO A 22 -4.99 -12.29 -9.51
C PRO A 22 -5.61 -12.30 -8.10
N ARG A 23 -4.80 -12.31 -7.04
CA ARG A 23 -5.28 -12.27 -5.66
C ARG A 23 -5.91 -10.93 -5.32
N ALA A 24 -5.27 -9.82 -5.70
CA ALA A 24 -5.82 -8.48 -5.55
C ALA A 24 -7.16 -8.35 -6.27
N ALA A 25 -7.25 -8.83 -7.52
CA ALA A 25 -8.48 -8.84 -8.30
C ALA A 25 -9.59 -9.67 -7.63
N LEU A 26 -9.26 -10.85 -7.10
CA LEU A 26 -10.22 -11.70 -6.38
C LEU A 26 -10.71 -11.05 -5.08
N ILE A 27 -9.81 -10.50 -4.26
CA ILE A 27 -10.18 -9.80 -3.02
C ILE A 27 -11.11 -8.64 -3.35
N LYS A 28 -10.74 -7.82 -4.34
CA LYS A 28 -11.54 -6.70 -4.81
C LYS A 28 -12.93 -7.14 -5.28
N LEU A 29 -13.01 -8.17 -6.12
CA LEU A 29 -14.29 -8.70 -6.62
C LEU A 29 -15.21 -9.12 -5.47
N VAL A 30 -14.66 -9.84 -4.47
CA VAL A 30 -15.45 -10.27 -3.32
C VAL A 30 -15.92 -9.07 -2.49
N LEU A 31 -15.09 -8.06 -2.26
CA LEU A 31 -15.49 -6.86 -1.54
C LEU A 31 -16.59 -6.07 -2.29
N LEU A 32 -16.42 -5.88 -3.60
CA LEU A 32 -17.42 -5.17 -4.44
C LEU A 32 -18.74 -5.93 -4.58
N SER A 33 -18.73 -7.25 -4.39
CA SER A 33 -19.96 -8.05 -4.41
C SER A 33 -20.82 -7.91 -3.14
N GLN A 34 -20.32 -7.21 -2.11
CA GLN A 34 -21.07 -6.95 -0.89
C GLN A 34 -21.80 -5.60 -1.00
N PRO A 35 -23.13 -5.56 -0.84
CA PRO A 35 -23.93 -4.34 -1.06
C PRO A 35 -23.55 -3.20 -0.11
N ASP A 36 -23.07 -3.50 1.09
CA ASP A 36 -22.65 -2.49 2.08
C ASP A 36 -21.28 -1.87 1.77
N LEU A 37 -20.50 -2.48 0.85
CA LEU A 37 -19.13 -2.04 0.53
C LEU A 37 -19.02 -1.36 -0.84
N SER A 38 -20.06 -1.39 -1.67
CA SER A 38 -20.04 -0.84 -3.03
C SER A 38 -20.17 0.69 -3.08
N GLU A 39 -20.84 1.31 -2.11
CA GLU A 39 -21.06 2.77 -2.06
C GLU A 39 -19.99 3.50 -1.23
N GLU A 40 -19.49 2.91 -0.14
CA GLU A 40 -18.61 3.61 0.82
C GLU A 40 -17.10 3.42 0.61
N ARG A 41 -16.67 2.42 -0.19
CA ARG A 41 -15.24 2.03 -0.26
C ARG A 41 -14.83 1.72 -1.69
N MET A 42 -14.70 2.78 -2.50
CA MET A 42 -14.28 2.67 -3.90
C MET A 42 -12.90 2.00 -4.00
N VAL A 43 -12.89 0.70 -4.31
CA VAL A 43 -11.67 0.01 -4.69
C VAL A 43 -11.41 0.34 -6.16
N HIS A 44 -10.56 1.33 -6.42
CA HIS A 44 -10.16 1.67 -7.79
C HIS A 44 -9.19 0.63 -8.37
N GLU A 45 -8.90 0.66 -9.68
CA GLU A 45 -7.83 -0.18 -10.24
C GLU A 45 -6.45 0.36 -9.89
N ALA A 46 -6.31 1.70 -9.86
CA ALA A 46 -5.13 2.41 -9.46
C ALA A 46 -5.09 2.67 -7.94
N LEU A 47 -3.93 3.14 -7.47
CA LEU A 47 -3.75 3.65 -6.11
C LEU A 47 -4.72 4.81 -5.83
N THR A 48 -5.31 4.81 -4.64
CA THR A 48 -6.23 5.85 -4.15
C THR A 48 -5.61 6.50 -2.91
N PRO A 49 -4.80 7.57 -3.06
CA PRO A 49 -4.07 8.19 -1.95
C PRO A 49 -4.95 8.65 -0.78
N ASP A 50 -6.14 9.12 -1.10
CA ASP A 50 -7.14 9.72 -0.22
C ASP A 50 -8.19 8.71 0.28
N HIS A 51 -7.96 7.41 0.12
CA HIS A 51 -8.92 6.40 0.54
C HIS A 51 -9.20 6.53 2.06
N PRO A 52 -10.48 6.61 2.48
CA PRO A 52 -10.85 6.88 3.88
C PRO A 52 -10.62 5.71 4.85
N SER A 53 -10.14 4.55 4.37
CA SER A 53 -10.02 3.35 5.19
C SER A 53 -8.65 3.31 5.86
N ALA A 54 -8.62 3.34 7.19
CA ALA A 54 -7.40 3.14 7.95
C ALA A 54 -6.71 1.81 7.61
N ALA A 55 -7.48 0.76 7.30
CA ALA A 55 -6.94 -0.54 6.90
C ALA A 55 -6.20 -0.47 5.55
N TYR A 56 -6.80 0.23 4.57
CA TYR A 56 -6.17 0.48 3.27
C TYR A 56 -4.87 1.30 3.43
N GLN A 57 -4.92 2.37 4.22
CA GLN A 57 -3.76 3.21 4.52
C GLN A 57 -2.65 2.44 5.25
N CYS A 58 -3.00 1.54 6.18
CA CYS A 58 -2.04 0.63 6.81
C CYS A 58 -1.37 -0.31 5.79
N GLY A 59 -2.13 -0.81 4.81
CA GLY A 59 -1.59 -1.62 3.71
C GLY A 59 -0.55 -0.85 2.90
N ARG A 60 -0.89 0.40 2.52
CA ARG A 60 0.04 1.31 1.84
C ARG A 60 1.29 1.57 2.68
N LEU A 61 1.11 1.85 3.97
CA LEU A 61 2.21 2.12 4.89
C LEU A 61 3.21 0.97 4.93
N LEU A 62 2.74 -0.29 5.02
CA LEU A 62 3.64 -1.44 5.01
C LEU A 62 4.45 -1.52 3.71
N ALA A 63 3.84 -1.28 2.56
CA ALA A 63 4.54 -1.28 1.27
C ALA A 63 5.66 -0.21 1.24
N VAL A 64 5.37 1.01 1.70
CA VAL A 64 6.35 2.10 1.75
C VAL A 64 7.50 1.79 2.71
N LEU A 65 7.20 1.24 3.89
CA LEU A 65 8.23 0.87 4.86
C LEU A 65 9.15 -0.25 4.31
N ASP A 66 8.58 -1.21 3.58
CA ASP A 66 9.34 -2.26 2.88
C ASP A 66 10.28 -1.65 1.82
N ASP A 67 9.77 -0.72 1.02
CA ASP A 67 10.56 -0.01 0.00
C ASP A 67 11.69 0.82 0.62
N ILE A 68 11.43 1.52 1.72
CA ILE A 68 12.46 2.26 2.48
C ILE A 68 13.58 1.31 2.91
N GLN A 69 13.25 0.14 3.46
CA GLN A 69 14.25 -0.85 3.87
C GLN A 69 15.07 -1.33 2.67
N ARG A 70 14.40 -1.75 1.58
CA ARG A 70 15.05 -2.29 0.37
C ARG A 70 15.95 -1.27 -0.32
N ASN A 71 15.63 0.02 -0.24
CA ASN A 71 16.45 1.09 -0.83
C ASN A 71 17.63 1.50 0.05
N ALA A 72 17.54 1.28 1.36
CA ALA A 72 18.57 1.63 2.33
C ALA A 72 19.59 0.49 2.55
N ILE A 73 19.12 -0.75 2.57
CA ILE A 73 19.94 -1.93 2.87
C ILE A 73 19.54 -3.13 2.00
N SER A 74 20.39 -4.17 1.99
CA SER A 74 20.05 -5.50 1.46
C SER A 74 19.66 -6.42 2.61
N PRO A 75 18.38 -6.47 3.02
CA PRO A 75 17.96 -7.27 4.16
C PRO A 75 17.99 -8.77 3.83
N LYS A 76 18.28 -9.63 4.82
CA LYS A 76 18.16 -11.10 4.67
C LYS A 76 16.70 -11.56 4.57
N ALA A 77 15.78 -10.81 5.15
CA ALA A 77 14.35 -11.02 5.09
C ALA A 77 13.67 -9.66 5.22
N THR A 78 12.68 -9.43 4.37
CA THR A 78 12.06 -8.12 4.20
C THR A 78 11.05 -7.83 5.31
N LEU A 79 10.55 -6.59 5.39
CA LEU A 79 9.49 -6.28 6.35
C LEU A 79 8.22 -7.05 6.01
N VAL A 80 7.94 -7.21 4.72
CA VAL A 80 6.81 -8.01 4.24
C VAL A 80 6.92 -9.46 4.71
N ASP A 81 8.08 -10.11 4.52
CA ASP A 81 8.28 -11.51 4.93
C ASP A 81 8.01 -11.75 6.42
N ARG A 82 8.30 -10.75 7.26
CA ARG A 82 8.25 -10.89 8.72
C ARG A 82 6.96 -10.39 9.35
N PHE A 83 6.35 -9.37 8.75
CA PHE A 83 5.31 -8.59 9.41
C PHE A 83 4.01 -8.51 8.62
N TYR A 84 3.90 -9.03 7.40
CA TYR A 84 2.64 -8.93 6.64
C TYR A 84 1.48 -9.59 7.39
N GLY A 85 1.70 -10.80 7.93
CA GLY A 85 0.69 -11.53 8.70
C GLY A 85 0.17 -10.75 9.91
N SER A 86 1.08 -10.21 10.72
CA SER A 86 0.73 -9.46 11.93
C SER A 86 0.25 -8.04 11.65
N ALA A 87 0.81 -7.33 10.68
CA ALA A 87 0.38 -5.99 10.29
C ALA A 87 -1.03 -6.00 9.67
N SER A 88 -1.37 -7.02 8.87
CA SER A 88 -2.72 -7.17 8.33
C SER A 88 -3.74 -7.61 9.40
N ALA A 89 -3.32 -8.19 10.53
CA ALA A 89 -4.24 -8.62 11.58
C ALA A 89 -4.39 -7.58 12.70
N THR A 90 -3.27 -7.04 13.17
CA THR A 90 -3.15 -6.18 14.35
C THR A 90 -2.18 -5.01 14.07
N PRO A 91 -2.58 -4.01 13.28
CA PRO A 91 -1.71 -2.88 12.89
C PRO A 91 -1.03 -2.20 14.08
N ALA A 92 -1.79 -1.89 15.14
CA ALA A 92 -1.30 -1.12 16.29
C ALA A 92 -0.11 -1.76 17.03
N SER A 93 0.00 -3.10 17.03
CA SER A 93 1.09 -3.80 17.71
C SER A 93 2.41 -3.77 16.93
N VAL A 94 2.35 -3.48 15.63
CA VAL A 94 3.48 -3.63 14.71
C VAL A 94 4.01 -2.29 14.19
N PHE A 95 3.13 -1.38 13.76
CA PHE A 95 3.57 -0.18 13.01
C PHE A 95 4.43 0.77 13.84
N GLY A 96 4.20 0.88 15.16
CA GLY A 96 5.08 1.65 16.03
C GLY A 96 6.54 1.16 16.01
N VAL A 97 6.75 -0.16 15.93
CA VAL A 97 8.09 -0.75 15.82
C VAL A 97 8.68 -0.52 14.43
N LEU A 98 7.88 -0.70 13.37
CA LEU A 98 8.35 -0.54 11.99
C LEU A 98 8.75 0.90 11.68
N LEU A 99 7.97 1.88 12.14
CA LEU A 99 8.28 3.31 11.95
C LEU A 99 9.60 3.69 12.63
N ARG A 100 9.86 3.21 13.85
CA ARG A 100 11.15 3.42 14.52
C ARG A 100 12.32 2.82 13.74
N LYS A 101 12.15 1.62 13.17
CA LYS A 101 13.18 0.98 12.32
C LYS A 101 13.42 1.78 11.04
N ALA A 102 12.36 2.30 10.43
CA ALA A 102 12.44 3.11 9.22
C ALA A 102 13.24 4.40 9.40
N GLN A 103 13.26 5.00 10.60
CA GLN A 103 14.07 6.21 10.86
C GLN A 103 15.56 6.01 10.59
N ALA A 104 16.12 4.86 10.98
CA ALA A 104 17.52 4.54 10.69
C ALA A 104 17.78 4.37 9.18
N HIS A 105 16.82 3.76 8.46
CA HIS A 105 16.89 3.58 7.02
C HIS A 105 16.77 4.92 6.27
N LEU A 106 15.84 5.79 6.68
CA LEU A 106 15.71 7.15 6.17
C LEU A 106 16.96 7.98 6.44
N GLY A 107 17.56 7.88 7.63
CA GLY A 107 18.79 8.57 7.97
C GLY A 107 19.97 8.17 7.05
N LYS A 108 20.01 6.91 6.61
CA LYS A 108 20.97 6.44 5.61
C LYS A 108 20.64 6.99 4.21
N LEU A 109 19.38 6.89 3.79
CA LEU A 109 18.93 7.44 2.51
C LEU A 109 19.17 8.95 2.40
N ARG A 110 19.03 9.71 3.49
CA ARG A 110 19.31 11.15 3.52
C ARG A 110 20.77 11.46 3.14
N LYS A 111 21.71 10.60 3.54
CA LYS A 111 23.14 10.78 3.25
C LYS A 111 23.51 10.30 1.84
N GLU A 112 22.97 9.17 1.42
CA GLU A 112 23.40 8.49 0.19
C GLU A 112 22.52 8.81 -1.03
N LYS A 113 21.23 9.07 -0.80
CA LYS A 113 20.18 9.19 -1.83
C LYS A 113 19.14 10.25 -1.42
N PRO A 114 19.52 11.54 -1.28
CA PRO A 114 18.65 12.57 -0.71
C PRO A 114 17.31 12.73 -1.44
N GLY A 115 17.27 12.54 -2.76
CA GLY A 115 16.01 12.55 -3.52
C GLY A 115 15.04 11.43 -3.11
N LEU A 116 15.53 10.22 -2.89
CA LEU A 116 14.70 9.11 -2.38
C LEU A 116 14.26 9.35 -0.94
N HIS A 117 15.13 9.93 -0.12
CA HIS A 117 14.75 10.31 1.25
C HIS A 117 13.56 11.27 1.25
N HIS A 118 13.63 12.35 0.48
CA HIS A 118 12.54 13.32 0.39
C HIS A 118 11.26 12.68 -0.14
N HIS A 119 11.36 11.85 -1.18
CA HIS A 119 10.22 11.11 -1.73
C HIS A 119 9.53 10.24 -0.67
N PHE A 120 10.29 9.45 0.08
CA PHE A 120 9.72 8.58 1.11
C PHE A 120 9.18 9.36 2.32
N GLU A 121 9.81 10.47 2.72
CA GLU A 121 9.26 11.32 3.78
C GLU A 121 7.90 11.93 3.38
N GLN A 122 7.78 12.43 2.15
CA GLN A 122 6.50 12.94 1.63
C GLN A 122 5.43 11.85 1.65
N MET A 123 5.74 10.65 1.15
CA MET A 123 4.79 9.54 1.14
C MET A 123 4.37 9.09 2.54
N LEU A 124 5.31 9.03 3.49
CA LEU A 124 4.98 8.70 4.87
C LEU A 124 4.09 9.79 5.48
N GLY A 125 4.39 11.07 5.26
CA GLY A 125 3.56 12.18 5.71
C GLY A 125 2.14 12.11 5.14
N GLU A 126 2.02 11.88 3.84
CA GLU A 126 0.74 11.72 3.15
C GLU A 126 -0.08 10.57 3.77
N ILE A 127 0.48 9.37 3.88
CA ILE A 127 -0.25 8.22 4.43
C ILE A 127 -0.64 8.45 5.90
N MET A 128 0.28 8.98 6.71
CA MET A 128 0.04 9.23 8.13
C MET A 128 -0.99 10.33 8.37
N SER A 129 -1.14 11.30 7.45
CA SER A 129 -2.18 12.34 7.54
C SER A 129 -3.61 11.80 7.42
N HIS A 130 -3.78 10.60 6.86
CA HIS A 130 -5.07 9.91 6.76
C HIS A 130 -5.32 8.92 7.92
N LEU A 131 -4.46 8.94 8.95
CA LEU A 131 -4.53 8.02 10.09
C LEU A 131 -4.58 8.80 11.41
N ASP A 132 -5.75 8.82 12.05
CA ASP A 132 -5.90 9.33 13.42
C ASP A 132 -5.24 8.42 14.48
N GLY A 133 -4.94 7.18 14.09
CA GLY A 133 -4.29 6.18 14.91
C GLY A 133 -4.28 4.82 14.21
N PHE A 134 -3.52 3.87 14.76
CA PHE A 134 -3.50 2.51 14.22
C PHE A 134 -4.66 1.67 14.78
N PRO A 135 -5.44 0.99 13.93
CA PRO A 135 -6.45 0.04 14.38
C PRO A 135 -5.81 -1.09 15.22
N ARG A 136 -6.47 -1.47 16.32
CA ARG A 136 -5.99 -2.55 17.20
C ARG A 136 -6.04 -3.91 16.49
N THR A 137 -7.12 -4.14 15.75
CA THR A 137 -7.42 -5.36 15.00
C THR A 137 -8.15 -4.98 13.72
N LEU A 138 -7.99 -5.78 12.66
CA LEU A 138 -8.75 -5.63 11.41
C LEU A 138 -9.74 -6.78 11.23
N SER A 139 -10.96 -6.48 10.80
CA SER A 139 -11.94 -7.45 10.30
C SER A 139 -11.41 -8.17 9.05
N LEU A 140 -12.12 -9.19 8.57
CA LEU A 140 -11.71 -9.89 7.35
C LEU A 140 -11.82 -8.99 6.11
N GLU A 141 -12.84 -8.15 6.05
CA GLU A 141 -13.05 -7.14 5.01
C GLU A 141 -11.96 -6.08 5.03
N GLU A 142 -11.62 -5.60 6.23
CA GLU A 142 -10.52 -4.65 6.44
C GLU A 142 -9.16 -5.26 6.08
N GLN A 143 -8.94 -6.54 6.37
CA GLN A 143 -7.77 -7.28 5.89
C GLN A 143 -7.72 -7.35 4.35
N GLY A 144 -8.87 -7.44 3.69
CA GLY A 144 -8.98 -7.33 2.24
C GLY A 144 -8.56 -5.95 1.73
N LEU A 145 -9.04 -4.88 2.37
CA LEU A 145 -8.68 -3.49 2.03
C LEU A 145 -7.20 -3.21 2.28
N PHE A 146 -6.64 -3.73 3.37
CA PHE A 146 -5.21 -3.71 3.63
C PHE A 146 -4.43 -4.35 2.47
N ALA A 147 -4.85 -5.53 2.02
CA ALA A 147 -4.18 -6.25 0.93
C ALA A 147 -4.23 -5.46 -0.39
N ILE A 148 -5.35 -4.81 -0.69
CA ILE A 148 -5.52 -3.96 -1.87
C ILE A 148 -4.61 -2.74 -1.78
N GLY A 149 -4.64 -2.00 -0.67
CA GLY A 149 -3.80 -0.80 -0.48
C GLY A 149 -2.32 -1.13 -0.56
N PHE A 150 -1.90 -2.26 0.04
CA PHE A 150 -0.55 -2.78 -0.10
C PHE A 150 -0.19 -3.07 -1.56
N TYR A 151 -1.04 -3.80 -2.29
CA TYR A 151 -0.80 -4.18 -3.67
C TYR A 151 -0.68 -2.95 -4.58
N GLN A 152 -1.63 -2.03 -4.48
CA GLN A 152 -1.65 -0.82 -5.31
C GLN A 152 -0.47 0.10 -5.02
N GLN A 153 -0.05 0.21 -3.76
CA GLN A 153 1.11 1.01 -3.40
C GLN A 153 2.42 0.38 -3.91
N LYS A 154 2.55 -0.94 -3.82
CA LYS A 154 3.77 -1.69 -4.20
C LYS A 154 3.96 -1.80 -5.71
N TYR A 155 2.86 -1.93 -6.46
CA TYR A 155 2.89 -2.13 -7.93
C TYR A 155 2.37 -0.93 -8.70
N ARG A 156 2.33 0.27 -8.08
CA ARG A 156 2.00 1.49 -8.82
C ARG A 156 3.01 1.70 -9.95
N PRO A 157 2.57 2.08 -11.15
CA PRO A 157 3.49 2.48 -12.21
C PRO A 157 4.34 3.64 -11.70
N ARG A 158 5.66 3.48 -11.75
CA ARG A 158 6.59 4.56 -11.42
C ARG A 158 6.52 5.53 -12.61
N LYS A 159 6.05 6.76 -12.39
CA LYS A 159 6.24 7.81 -13.40
C LYS A 159 7.75 7.93 -13.62
N THR A 160 8.21 7.54 -14.80
CA THR A 160 9.51 7.94 -15.33
C THR A 160 9.39 9.43 -15.66
N ASP A 161 10.41 10.22 -15.32
CA ASP A 161 10.47 11.67 -15.56
C ASP A 161 10.58 12.03 -17.06
N GLY A 162 9.80 11.40 -17.93
CA GLY A 162 9.88 11.54 -19.39
C GLY A 162 8.56 11.36 -20.16
N ASP A 163 7.43 11.13 -19.50
CA ASP A 163 6.12 11.23 -20.16
C ASP A 163 5.47 12.58 -19.81
N GLU A 164 5.84 13.60 -20.57
CA GLU A 164 4.97 14.76 -20.74
C GLU A 164 3.66 14.29 -21.39
N PRO A 165 2.49 14.67 -20.85
CA PRO A 165 1.23 14.37 -21.52
C PRO A 165 1.22 15.11 -22.86
N ALA A 166 1.19 14.36 -23.96
CA ALA A 166 0.97 14.90 -25.29
C ALA A 166 -0.32 15.74 -25.27
N GLU A 167 -0.17 17.06 -25.38
CA GLU A 167 -1.26 17.99 -25.59
C GLU A 167 -2.08 17.52 -26.79
N ALA A 168 -3.35 17.22 -26.53
CA ALA A 168 -4.35 17.05 -27.57
C ALA A 168 -4.45 18.39 -28.33
N THR A 169 -3.87 18.42 -29.52
CA THR A 169 -4.07 19.49 -30.47
C THR A 169 -5.52 19.48 -30.89
N ALA A 170 -6.27 20.45 -30.38
CA ALA A 170 -7.60 20.78 -30.86
C ALA A 170 -7.45 21.34 -32.29
N GLU A 171 -7.77 20.53 -33.29
CA GLU A 171 -8.03 21.01 -34.64
C GLU A 171 -9.38 21.74 -34.64
N ALA A 172 -9.33 23.06 -34.50
CA ALA A 172 -10.38 23.94 -34.97
C ALA A 172 -10.31 23.99 -36.50
N THR A 173 -11.16 23.22 -37.18
CA THR A 173 -11.48 23.46 -38.59
C THR A 173 -12.73 24.32 -38.66
N GLY A 174 -12.50 25.62 -38.80
CA GLY A 174 -13.47 26.55 -39.36
C GLY A 174 -13.02 26.94 -40.77
N SER A 175 -13.83 26.58 -41.77
CA SER A 175 -14.09 27.33 -43.01
C SER A 175 -15.21 26.63 -43.77
#